data_AF-A0A7C5LMS3-F1
#
_entry.id   AF-A0A7C5LMS3-F1
#
_cell.length_a   1.000
_cell.length_b   1.000
_cell.length_c   1.000
_cell.angle_alpha   90.00
_cell.angle_beta   90.00
_cell.angle_gamma   90.00
#
_symmetry.space_group_name_H-M   'P 1'
#
loop_
_entity.id
_entity.type
_entity.pdbx_description
1 polymer ?
#
loop_
_entity_poly.entity_id
_entity_poly.type
_entity_poly.pdbx_seq_one_letter_code
_entity_poly.pdbx_strand_id
1 'polypeptide(L)'
;MFVDKVKISAKAGDGGNGCVSFRREKYIEYGGPDGGDGGKGGDIILVADANVTDLSDLFYTPRLVARNGEHGRGKNCFGRSANDVRVKVPVGTQVYLLGQVKRQQKITRYHPAAATEQFDPDAKVGLIYGERHAGSPSRAAASFPEEGTEETASSETRQFLADLVEEGQEFVLARGGRGGRGNTAFKSPTHRAPREFEYGEPGEELRAELELKTIADVGLVGFPNAGKSTLISKITHAHPKIAPYPFTTLSPNVGILTYEDFTRIRVADIPGLIEGAHAGKGLGHDFLRHIERCRLLLLLLDMAGTDGRKPWDDYEQLLKELRLYKLDILNKPRLIVANKMDLPAAKKNLATFKRKAGRASSLSKSSSKKGAGRMTVPTVLEISALEGVGLEKLKLAIRKALQ
;
A
#
# COMPACT_ATOMS: atom_id res chain seq x y z
N MET A 1 -5.27 -13.03 -11.44
CA MET A 1 -4.68 -13.77 -10.31
C MET A 1 -4.64 -12.79 -9.16
N PHE A 2 -5.13 -13.10 -7.95
CA PHE A 2 -5.05 -12.14 -6.83
C PHE A 2 -3.67 -12.24 -6.20
N VAL A 3 -3.02 -11.10 -5.98
CA VAL A 3 -1.69 -11.01 -5.38
C VAL A 3 -1.75 -10.08 -4.17
N ASP A 4 -1.53 -10.63 -2.99
CA ASP A 4 -1.44 -9.89 -1.71
C ASP A 4 -0.01 -9.45 -1.39
N LYS A 5 0.98 -10.12 -1.98
CA LYS A 5 2.39 -9.86 -1.72
C LYS A 5 3.19 -9.84 -3.00
N VAL A 6 3.96 -8.77 -3.21
CA VAL A 6 4.81 -8.65 -4.39
C VAL A 6 6.15 -8.02 -4.04
N LYS A 7 7.23 -8.54 -4.63
CA LYS A 7 8.55 -7.89 -4.61
C LYS A 7 8.71 -7.06 -5.87
N ILE A 8 9.04 -5.79 -5.71
CA ILE A 8 9.26 -4.83 -6.78
C ILE A 8 10.67 -4.27 -6.72
N SER A 9 11.19 -3.86 -7.87
CA SER A 9 12.42 -3.06 -7.97
C SER A 9 12.05 -1.67 -8.48
N ALA A 10 12.43 -0.64 -7.73
CA ALA A 10 12.19 0.75 -8.08
C ALA A 10 13.51 1.45 -8.39
N LYS A 11 13.57 2.13 -9.54
CA LYS A 11 14.68 2.98 -9.93
C LYS A 11 14.17 4.37 -10.32
N ALA A 12 14.45 5.36 -9.49
CA ALA A 12 14.12 6.74 -9.79
C ALA A 12 14.98 7.31 -10.92
N GLY A 13 14.56 8.45 -11.48
CA GLY A 13 15.28 9.09 -12.56
C GLY A 13 16.59 9.73 -12.07
N ASP A 14 17.63 9.63 -12.89
CA ASP A 14 18.87 10.38 -12.66
C ASP A 14 18.65 11.87 -12.96
N GLY A 15 19.37 12.75 -12.27
CA GLY A 15 19.39 14.17 -12.60
C GLY A 15 20.11 14.43 -13.92
N GLY A 16 19.69 15.48 -14.62
CA GLY A 16 20.41 15.95 -15.79
C GLY A 16 21.72 16.63 -15.40
N ASN A 17 22.78 16.43 -16.17
CA ASN A 17 24.05 17.15 -16.01
C ASN A 17 23.89 18.66 -16.31
N GLY A 18 24.67 19.47 -15.61
CA GLY A 18 24.88 20.86 -15.98
C GLY A 18 25.70 21.00 -17.25
N CYS A 19 25.64 22.18 -17.87
CA CYS A 19 26.37 22.48 -19.10
C CYS A 19 27.50 23.48 -18.85
N VAL A 20 28.61 23.31 -19.56
CA VAL A 20 29.62 24.35 -19.72
C VAL A 20 29.39 25.03 -21.06
N SER A 21 29.01 26.30 -21.03
CA SER A 21 28.84 27.09 -22.24
C SER A 21 29.26 28.53 -22.00
N PHE A 22 29.66 29.22 -23.07
CA PHE A 22 30.00 30.63 -23.05
C PHE A 22 29.29 31.34 -24.20
N ARG A 23 28.85 32.58 -23.94
CA ARG A 23 28.20 33.40 -24.95
C ARG A 23 29.16 33.67 -26.11
N ARG A 24 28.66 33.55 -27.33
CA ARG A 24 29.39 33.89 -28.56
C ARG A 24 28.59 34.93 -29.33
N GLU A 25 29.13 36.14 -29.38
CA GLU A 25 28.53 37.28 -30.09
C GLU A 25 29.57 37.86 -31.05
N LYS A 26 29.14 38.28 -32.24
CA LYS A 26 30.02 38.67 -33.35
C LYS A 26 31.05 39.77 -33.00
N TYR A 27 30.74 40.61 -32.02
CA TYR A 27 31.55 41.75 -31.62
C TYR A 27 32.09 41.66 -30.19
N ILE A 28 31.99 40.48 -29.55
CA ILE A 28 32.49 40.23 -28.20
C ILE A 28 33.49 39.07 -28.27
N GLU A 29 34.77 39.36 -28.07
CA GLU A 29 35.85 38.35 -28.13
C GLU A 29 35.69 37.25 -27.06
N TYR A 30 35.27 37.62 -25.85
CA TYR A 30 35.07 36.69 -24.73
C TYR A 30 33.74 36.94 -24.02
N GLY A 31 32.71 36.17 -24.38
CA GLY A 31 31.43 36.21 -23.68
C GLY A 31 31.48 35.53 -22.31
N GLY A 32 30.63 35.99 -21.40
CA GLY A 32 30.47 35.37 -20.08
C GLY A 32 29.89 33.94 -20.16
N PRO A 33 29.96 33.17 -19.06
CA PRO A 33 29.37 31.84 -19.00
C PRO A 33 27.85 31.90 -19.20
N ASP A 34 27.32 30.94 -19.95
CA ASP A 34 25.89 30.77 -20.21
C ASP A 34 25.43 29.31 -20.24
N GLY A 35 26.15 28.40 -19.56
CA GLY A 35 25.69 27.03 -19.37
C GLY A 35 24.61 26.97 -18.30
N GLY A 36 23.46 26.37 -18.65
CA GLY A 36 22.37 26.10 -17.72
C GLY A 36 22.59 24.85 -16.86
N ASP A 37 21.84 24.79 -15.77
CA ASP A 37 21.74 23.61 -14.88
C ASP A 37 20.88 22.52 -15.51
N GLY A 38 21.11 21.26 -15.12
CA GLY A 38 20.24 20.15 -15.50
C GLY A 38 18.97 20.05 -14.66
N GLY A 39 17.99 19.31 -15.18
CA GLY A 39 16.71 19.08 -14.53
C GLY A 39 16.75 17.95 -13.49
N LYS A 40 15.79 17.96 -12.56
CA LYS A 40 15.63 16.86 -11.58
C LYS A 40 15.10 15.60 -12.27
N GLY A 41 15.56 14.43 -11.83
CA GLY A 41 14.97 13.14 -12.21
C GLY A 41 13.59 12.91 -11.57
N GLY A 42 12.76 12.09 -12.22
CA GLY A 42 11.42 11.78 -11.72
C GLY A 42 11.47 10.89 -10.49
N ASP A 43 10.59 11.16 -9.53
CA ASP A 43 10.38 10.32 -8.35
C ASP A 43 9.51 9.11 -8.70
N ILE A 44 9.59 8.05 -7.89
CA ILE A 44 8.60 6.95 -7.89
C ILE A 44 7.75 7.10 -6.65
N ILE A 45 6.44 7.26 -6.85
CA ILE A 45 5.48 7.57 -5.79
C ILE A 45 4.41 6.49 -5.79
N LEU A 46 4.19 5.83 -4.65
CA LEU A 46 3.04 4.98 -4.42
C LEU A 46 1.85 5.84 -4.01
N VAL A 47 0.68 5.59 -4.59
CA VAL A 47 -0.56 6.30 -4.29
C VAL A 47 -1.61 5.28 -3.88
N ALA A 48 -2.16 5.43 -2.68
CA ALA A 48 -3.26 4.59 -2.20
C ALA A 48 -4.55 4.91 -2.98
N ASP A 49 -5.17 3.89 -3.58
CA ASP A 49 -6.41 4.03 -4.36
C ASP A 49 -7.39 2.89 -3.99
N ALA A 50 -8.59 3.26 -3.55
CA ALA A 50 -9.63 2.37 -3.07
C ALA A 50 -10.26 1.55 -4.20
N ASN A 51 -10.10 2.00 -5.44
CA ASN A 51 -10.54 1.25 -6.62
C ASN A 51 -9.58 0.12 -6.98
N VAL A 52 -8.34 0.17 -6.48
CA VAL A 52 -7.33 -0.88 -6.70
C VAL A 52 -7.51 -1.97 -5.65
N THR A 53 -7.77 -3.19 -6.13
CA THR A 53 -8.20 -4.28 -5.24
C THR A 53 -7.08 -5.19 -4.74
N ASP A 54 -5.97 -5.26 -5.47
CA ASP A 54 -4.86 -6.17 -5.19
C ASP A 54 -3.56 -5.63 -5.82
N LEU A 55 -2.45 -6.35 -5.67
CA LEU A 55 -1.14 -5.96 -6.18
C LEU A 55 -0.79 -6.65 -7.52
N SER A 56 -1.80 -7.12 -8.27
CA SER A 56 -1.57 -7.91 -9.48
C SER A 56 -0.85 -7.14 -10.58
N ASP A 57 -1.15 -5.85 -10.74
CA ASP A 57 -0.51 -4.99 -11.74
C ASP A 57 1.01 -4.92 -11.52
N LEU A 58 1.42 -4.89 -10.25
CA LEU A 58 2.83 -4.88 -9.86
C LEU A 58 3.49 -6.25 -9.97
N PHE A 59 2.71 -7.34 -9.94
CA PHE A 59 3.23 -8.68 -10.17
C PHE A 59 3.64 -8.89 -11.63
N TYR A 60 2.85 -8.38 -12.58
CA TYR A 60 3.18 -8.44 -14.02
C TYR A 60 4.25 -7.41 -14.41
N THR A 61 4.26 -6.25 -13.73
CA THR A 61 5.23 -5.18 -13.96
C THR A 61 6.00 -4.82 -12.67
N PRO A 62 6.92 -5.71 -12.21
CA PRO A 62 7.63 -5.51 -10.94
C PRO A 62 8.76 -4.48 -11.02
N ARG A 63 9.13 -4.05 -12.23
CA ARG A 63 10.19 -3.05 -12.45
C ARG A 63 9.57 -1.69 -12.69
N LEU A 64 9.75 -0.79 -11.73
CA LEU A 64 9.31 0.60 -11.81
C LEU A 64 10.53 1.48 -12.12
N VAL A 65 10.49 2.22 -13.22
CA VAL A 65 11.59 3.09 -13.66
C VAL A 65 11.04 4.47 -14.01
N ALA A 66 11.58 5.51 -13.36
CA ALA A 66 11.24 6.90 -13.68
C ALA A 66 12.19 7.50 -14.73
N ARG A 67 11.76 8.58 -15.38
CA ARG A 67 12.55 9.25 -16.42
C ARG A 67 13.63 10.13 -15.80
N ASN A 68 14.77 10.23 -16.48
CA ASN A 68 15.86 11.11 -16.10
C ASN A 68 15.54 12.57 -16.43
N GLY A 69 16.10 13.50 -15.65
CA GLY A 69 16.05 14.94 -15.94
C GLY A 69 16.86 15.28 -17.19
N GLU A 70 16.45 16.33 -17.90
CA GLU A 70 17.18 16.77 -19.09
C GLU A 70 18.46 17.52 -18.72
N HIS A 71 19.48 17.43 -19.57
CA HIS A 71 20.72 18.19 -19.41
C HIS A 71 20.49 19.68 -19.60
N GLY A 72 21.25 20.50 -18.87
CA GLY A 72 21.38 21.91 -19.16
C GLY A 72 21.99 22.13 -20.54
N ARG A 73 21.77 23.32 -21.11
CA ARG A 73 22.32 23.72 -22.41
C ARG A 73 22.88 25.14 -22.33
N GLY A 74 23.61 25.54 -23.36
CA GLY A 74 24.06 26.93 -23.51
C GLY A 74 22.89 27.91 -23.61
N LYS A 75 23.20 29.21 -23.67
CA LYS A 75 22.23 30.31 -23.67
C LYS A 75 21.36 30.35 -22.41
N ASN A 76 21.92 29.99 -21.26
CA ASN A 76 21.24 29.92 -19.95
C ASN A 76 20.00 29.01 -19.97
N CYS A 77 20.02 27.95 -20.79
CA CYS A 77 18.88 27.07 -20.95
C CYS A 77 18.94 25.93 -19.93
N PHE A 78 18.06 25.97 -18.93
CA PHE A 78 17.95 24.95 -17.89
C PHE A 78 17.25 23.69 -18.40
N GLY A 79 17.74 22.52 -17.99
CA GLY A 79 17.14 21.24 -18.30
C GLY A 79 15.78 21.07 -17.63
N ARG A 80 14.80 20.51 -18.36
CA ARG A 80 13.48 20.22 -17.80
C ARG A 80 13.55 19.09 -16.77
N SER A 81 12.82 19.25 -15.68
CA SER A 81 12.62 18.17 -14.70
C SER A 81 11.72 17.08 -15.29
N ALA A 82 12.05 15.82 -15.01
CA ALA A 82 11.26 14.69 -15.44
C ALA A 82 9.96 14.57 -14.65
N ASN A 83 8.95 13.99 -15.29
CA ASN A 83 7.68 13.67 -14.64
C ASN A 83 7.85 12.46 -13.71
N ASP A 84 7.20 12.51 -12.55
CA ASP A 84 7.19 11.42 -11.59
C ASP A 84 6.36 10.22 -12.09
N VAL A 85 6.73 9.03 -11.64
CA VAL A 85 5.97 7.80 -11.87
C VAL A 85 5.10 7.55 -10.66
N ARG A 86 3.79 7.72 -10.85
CA ARG A 86 2.77 7.45 -9.83
C ARG A 86 2.22 6.05 -10.03
N VAL A 87 2.37 5.21 -9.02
CA VAL A 87 1.93 3.81 -9.02
C VAL A 87 0.82 3.64 -8.02
N LYS A 88 -0.36 3.24 -8.51
CA LYS A 88 -1.51 3.01 -7.65
C LYS A 88 -1.38 1.69 -6.91
N VAL A 89 -1.67 1.69 -5.62
CA VAL A 89 -1.70 0.50 -4.76
C VAL A 89 -2.98 0.49 -3.94
N PRO A 90 -3.51 -0.67 -3.53
CA PRO A 90 -4.68 -0.73 -2.67
C PRO A 90 -4.46 0.01 -1.35
N VAL A 91 -5.52 0.60 -0.79
CA VAL A 91 -5.53 1.07 0.60
C VAL A 91 -5.27 -0.10 1.56
N GLY A 92 -4.42 0.11 2.55
CA GLY A 92 -3.90 -0.90 3.49
C GLY A 92 -2.64 -1.61 2.99
N THR A 93 -1.95 -1.06 1.99
CA THR A 93 -0.67 -1.58 1.50
C THR A 93 0.47 -1.17 2.42
N GLN A 94 1.23 -2.15 2.88
CA GLN A 94 2.45 -1.94 3.62
C GLN A 94 3.68 -2.07 2.74
N VAL A 95 4.63 -1.18 2.96
CA VAL A 95 5.87 -1.09 2.19
C VAL A 95 7.04 -1.51 3.08
N TYR A 96 7.79 -2.51 2.63
CA TYR A 96 9.01 -2.96 3.28
C TYR A 96 10.20 -2.79 2.34
N LEU A 97 11.30 -2.24 2.83
CA LEU A 97 12.58 -2.23 2.13
C LEU A 97 13.21 -3.62 2.23
N LEU A 98 13.73 -4.11 1.10
CA LEU A 98 14.56 -5.31 1.04
C LEU A 98 16.01 -4.89 0.77
N GLY A 99 16.86 -4.98 1.80
CA GLY A 99 18.26 -4.60 1.71
C GLY A 99 18.48 -3.10 1.93
N GLN A 100 19.34 -2.49 1.11
CA GLN A 100 19.71 -1.07 1.23
C GLN A 100 19.34 -0.28 -0.02
N VAL A 101 19.02 1.00 0.17
CA VAL A 101 18.85 1.95 -0.93
C VAL A 101 20.23 2.23 -1.54
N LYS A 102 20.35 2.00 -2.84
CA LYS A 102 21.57 2.26 -3.61
C LYS A 102 21.41 3.55 -4.41
N ARG A 103 22.48 4.33 -4.53
CA ARG A 103 22.60 5.46 -5.47
C ARG A 103 23.84 5.20 -6.32
N GLN A 104 23.70 4.44 -7.41
CA GLN A 104 24.85 4.08 -8.24
C GLN A 104 25.06 5.11 -9.34
N GLN A 105 26.16 5.86 -9.25
CA GLN A 105 26.65 6.64 -10.38
C GLN A 105 27.17 5.68 -11.44
N LYS A 106 26.54 5.65 -12.62
CA LYS A 106 27.15 5.03 -13.78
C LYS A 106 28.31 5.92 -14.19
N ILE A 107 29.53 5.40 -14.16
CA ILE A 107 30.69 6.07 -14.73
C ILE A 107 30.43 6.18 -16.24
N THR A 108 29.93 7.33 -16.69
CA THR A 108 29.74 7.60 -18.12
C THR A 108 31.09 8.00 -18.71
N ARG A 109 31.54 7.28 -19.75
CA ARG A 109 32.68 7.70 -20.59
C ARG A 109 32.42 8.99 -21.37
N TYR A 110 31.20 9.53 -21.29
CA TYR A 110 30.80 10.74 -22.01
C TYR A 110 31.18 11.98 -21.21
N HIS A 111 32.12 12.72 -21.77
CA HIS A 111 32.57 14.00 -21.28
C HIS A 111 32.10 15.09 -22.27
N PRO A 112 31.28 16.08 -21.89
CA PRO A 112 30.79 17.10 -22.83
C PRO A 112 31.92 17.96 -23.44
N ALA A 113 33.11 18.00 -22.80
CA ALA A 113 34.31 18.65 -23.38
C ALA A 113 35.05 17.79 -24.43
N ALA A 114 34.61 16.57 -24.73
CA ALA A 114 35.13 15.78 -25.84
C ALA A 114 34.79 16.39 -27.22
N ALA A 115 33.99 17.46 -27.25
CA ALA A 115 33.67 18.24 -28.45
C ALA A 115 34.68 19.37 -28.76
N THR A 116 35.80 19.46 -28.04
CA THR A 116 36.87 20.45 -28.29
C THR A 116 38.20 19.76 -28.60
N GLU A 117 38.94 20.25 -29.60
CA GLU A 117 40.16 19.66 -30.19
C GLU A 117 41.37 19.56 -29.22
N GLN A 118 41.28 20.13 -28.02
CA GLN A 118 42.29 20.03 -26.96
C GLN A 118 41.66 19.31 -25.76
N PHE A 119 41.58 17.98 -25.83
CA PHE A 119 41.06 17.14 -24.75
C PHE A 119 42.21 16.31 -24.17
N ASP A 120 42.50 16.55 -22.89
CA ASP A 120 43.33 15.68 -22.07
C ASP A 120 42.42 14.59 -21.47
N PRO A 121 42.57 13.31 -21.85
CA PRO A 121 41.73 12.21 -21.37
C PRO A 121 41.85 11.95 -19.86
N ASP A 122 42.90 12.46 -19.20
CA ASP A 122 43.13 12.32 -17.77
C ASP A 122 42.61 13.54 -16.96
N ALA A 123 42.16 14.60 -17.63
CA ALA A 123 41.57 15.76 -16.97
C ALA A 123 40.18 15.41 -16.42
N LYS A 124 40.07 15.33 -15.09
CA LYS A 124 38.77 15.27 -14.40
C LYS A 124 38.04 16.60 -14.61
N VAL A 125 37.07 16.66 -15.52
CA VAL A 125 36.16 17.81 -15.63
C VAL A 125 34.74 17.39 -15.25
N GLY A 126 34.10 18.29 -14.51
CA GLY A 126 32.83 18.04 -13.82
C GLY A 126 33.07 17.63 -12.37
N LEU A 127 32.47 18.38 -11.45
CA LEU A 127 32.52 18.08 -10.02
C LEU A 127 31.50 16.98 -9.71
N ILE A 128 31.93 15.97 -8.95
CA ILE A 128 31.00 15.01 -8.36
C ILE A 128 30.29 15.70 -7.20
N TYR A 129 28.98 15.58 -7.14
CA TYR A 129 28.18 16.14 -6.05
C TYR A 129 28.71 15.66 -4.68
N GLY A 130 29.14 16.60 -3.83
CA GLY A 130 29.66 16.34 -2.49
C GLY A 130 31.16 16.58 -2.31
N GLU A 131 31.95 16.66 -3.39
CA GLU A 131 33.36 17.08 -3.31
C GLU A 131 33.44 18.61 -3.11
N ARG A 132 33.37 19.06 -1.84
CA ARG A 132 33.81 20.41 -1.48
C ARG A 132 35.34 20.46 -1.55
N HIS A 133 35.90 21.53 -2.15
CA HIS A 133 37.32 21.84 -2.03
C HIS A 133 37.75 21.78 -0.56
N ALA A 134 38.70 20.88 -0.28
CA ALA A 134 39.31 20.72 1.02
C ALA A 134 40.12 21.98 1.38
N GLY A 135 39.54 22.77 2.27
CA GLY A 135 40.23 23.77 3.08
C GLY A 135 40.11 23.45 4.56
N SER A 136 40.25 22.18 4.97
CA SER A 136 40.47 21.71 6.35
C SER A 136 40.89 20.22 6.35
N PRO A 137 41.83 19.76 7.21
CA PRO A 137 42.45 18.45 7.07
C PRO A 137 41.72 17.32 7.81
N SER A 138 42.04 16.09 7.38
CA SER A 138 41.68 14.76 7.93
C SER A 138 40.30 14.23 7.50
N ARG A 139 40.13 12.96 7.08
CA ARG A 139 40.94 11.76 7.34
C ARG A 139 40.56 10.66 6.33
N ALA A 140 41.55 9.82 6.02
CA ALA A 140 41.47 8.50 5.40
C ALA A 140 41.06 8.42 3.92
N ALA A 141 42.08 8.18 3.09
CA ALA A 141 41.95 7.49 1.81
C ALA A 141 41.23 6.15 2.01
N ALA A 142 40.23 5.88 1.19
CA ALA A 142 39.74 4.53 0.95
C ALA A 142 39.96 4.23 -0.53
N SER A 143 40.93 3.35 -0.75
CA SER A 143 41.26 2.69 -2.01
C SER A 143 40.04 2.05 -2.68
N PHE A 144 40.02 2.15 -4.01
CA PHE A 144 39.12 1.40 -4.89
C PHE A 144 39.25 -0.12 -4.63
N PRO A 145 38.14 -0.87 -4.51
CA PRO A 145 38.19 -2.31 -4.71
C PRO A 145 37.93 -2.63 -6.19
N GLU A 146 38.82 -3.46 -6.74
CA GLU A 146 38.73 -4.09 -8.05
C GLU A 146 37.52 -5.05 -8.17
N GLU A 147 37.20 -5.37 -9.42
CA GLU A 147 36.17 -6.31 -9.84
C GLU A 147 36.31 -7.69 -9.20
N GLY A 148 35.16 -8.31 -8.93
CA GLY A 148 35.02 -9.74 -8.74
C GLY A 148 34.98 -10.18 -7.28
N THR A 149 33.78 -10.44 -6.77
CA THR A 149 33.53 -11.57 -5.86
C THR A 149 32.04 -11.80 -5.72
N GLU A 150 31.69 -13.08 -5.74
CA GLU A 150 30.34 -13.64 -5.64
C GLU A 150 29.59 -13.07 -4.44
N GLU A 151 28.47 -12.39 -4.69
CA GLU A 151 27.52 -11.96 -3.66
C GLU A 151 26.89 -13.21 -3.02
N THR A 152 27.53 -13.69 -1.96
CA THR A 152 27.00 -14.69 -1.05
C THR A 152 25.75 -14.10 -0.39
N ALA A 153 24.65 -14.87 -0.38
CA ALA A 153 23.32 -14.47 0.05
C ALA A 153 23.31 -13.83 1.46
N SER A 154 23.41 -12.50 1.51
CA SER A 154 23.12 -11.72 2.71
C SER A 154 21.62 -11.84 2.99
N SER A 155 21.25 -12.26 4.20
CA SER A 155 19.88 -12.23 4.69
C SER A 155 19.25 -10.86 4.40
N GLU A 156 18.32 -10.80 3.43
CA GLU A 156 17.65 -9.56 3.03
C GLU A 156 17.00 -8.95 4.27
N THR A 157 17.59 -7.89 4.82
CA THR A 157 17.03 -7.22 6.00
C THR A 157 15.73 -6.56 5.57
N ARG A 158 14.62 -7.03 6.15
CA ARG A 158 13.26 -6.55 5.88
C ARG A 158 12.95 -5.40 6.83
N GLN A 159 13.00 -4.17 6.33
CA GLN A 159 12.72 -2.97 7.13
C GLN A 159 11.37 -2.38 6.73
N PHE A 160 10.50 -2.12 7.71
CA PHE A 160 9.23 -1.44 7.47
C PHE A 160 9.45 0.04 7.11
N LEU A 161 8.88 0.50 5.99
CA LEU A 161 9.00 1.88 5.52
C LEU A 161 7.72 2.69 5.75
N ALA A 162 6.57 2.15 5.35
CA ALA A 162 5.31 2.89 5.35
C ALA A 162 4.08 1.97 5.39
N ASP A 163 2.96 2.54 5.84
CA ASP A 163 1.61 1.99 5.73
C ASP A 163 0.71 3.02 5.03
N LEU A 164 0.09 2.61 3.93
CA LEU A 164 -0.78 3.45 3.12
C LEU A 164 -2.23 3.14 3.49
N VAL A 165 -2.78 3.84 4.48
CA VAL A 165 -4.06 3.53 5.14
C VAL A 165 -5.23 4.41 4.69
N GLU A 166 -4.95 5.56 4.08
CA GLU A 166 -5.97 6.52 3.64
C GLU A 166 -6.05 6.61 2.11
N GLU A 167 -7.23 6.93 1.59
CA GLU A 167 -7.43 7.14 0.16
C GLU A 167 -6.63 8.34 -0.34
N GLY A 168 -5.90 8.16 -1.46
CA GLY A 168 -5.07 9.19 -2.05
C GLY A 168 -3.76 9.46 -1.30
N GLN A 169 -3.46 8.71 -0.22
CA GLN A 169 -2.21 8.86 0.51
C GLN A 169 -1.01 8.57 -0.41
N GLU A 170 -0.07 9.50 -0.49
CA GLU A 170 1.14 9.37 -1.32
C GLU A 170 2.35 8.98 -0.46
N PHE A 171 3.17 8.06 -0.95
CA PHE A 171 4.47 7.70 -0.36
C PHE A 171 5.54 7.67 -1.44
N VAL A 172 6.57 8.53 -1.29
CA VAL A 172 7.71 8.53 -2.21
C VAL A 172 8.56 7.29 -1.92
N LEU A 173 8.48 6.31 -2.82
CA LEU A 173 9.21 5.07 -2.71
C LEU A 173 10.70 5.29 -3.00
N ALA A 174 11.01 5.97 -4.10
CA ALA A 174 12.39 6.27 -4.51
C ALA A 174 12.48 7.71 -5.05
N ARG A 175 13.47 8.48 -4.57
CA ARG A 175 13.69 9.87 -4.99
C ARG A 175 14.60 9.96 -6.20
N GLY A 176 14.19 10.79 -7.16
CA GLY A 176 14.97 11.17 -8.33
C GLY A 176 16.15 12.05 -7.95
N GLY A 177 17.21 11.91 -8.73
CA GLY A 177 18.45 12.66 -8.57
C GLY A 177 18.26 14.14 -8.86
N ARG A 178 19.02 14.97 -8.14
CA ARG A 178 19.09 16.42 -8.40
C ARG A 178 19.83 16.69 -9.70
N GLY A 179 19.39 17.71 -10.43
CA GLY A 179 20.12 18.19 -11.59
C GLY A 179 21.46 18.82 -11.19
N GLY A 180 22.47 18.63 -12.02
CA GLY A 180 23.79 19.19 -11.84
C GLY A 180 23.84 20.66 -12.27
N ARG A 181 24.62 21.47 -11.56
CA ARG A 181 24.82 22.88 -11.86
C ARG A 181 25.66 23.12 -13.11
N GLY A 182 25.25 24.05 -13.96
CA GLY A 182 26.03 24.53 -15.11
C GLY A 182 27.11 25.51 -14.69
N ASN A 183 28.00 25.87 -15.62
CA ASN A 183 29.13 26.76 -15.30
C ASN A 183 28.71 28.15 -14.83
N THR A 184 27.53 28.63 -15.24
CA THR A 184 26.98 29.91 -14.77
C THR A 184 26.85 29.97 -13.25
N ALA A 185 26.54 28.84 -12.59
CA ALA A 185 26.37 28.76 -11.14
C ALA A 185 27.70 28.89 -10.35
N PHE A 186 28.85 28.70 -11.02
CA PHE A 186 30.19 28.79 -10.42
C PHE A 186 30.83 30.16 -10.60
N LYS A 187 30.15 31.10 -11.28
CA LYS A 187 30.66 32.44 -11.55
C LYS A 187 30.77 33.25 -10.25
N SER A 188 31.96 33.81 -10.00
CA SER A 188 32.21 34.72 -8.88
C SER A 188 33.03 35.94 -9.35
N PRO A 189 33.20 37.00 -8.52
CA PRO A 189 34.01 38.17 -8.90
C PRO A 189 35.46 37.83 -9.27
N THR A 190 36.03 36.83 -8.60
CA THR A 190 37.38 36.29 -8.83
C THR A 190 37.40 35.18 -9.88
N HIS A 191 36.26 34.52 -10.12
CA HIS A 191 36.12 33.43 -11.07
C HIS A 191 35.10 33.74 -12.17
N ARG A 192 35.54 34.53 -13.15
CA ARG A 192 34.63 35.15 -14.14
C ARG A 192 34.22 34.25 -15.29
N ALA A 193 35.05 33.26 -15.63
CA ALA A 193 34.86 32.33 -16.75
C ALA A 193 35.02 30.86 -16.30
N PRO A 194 34.16 30.38 -15.38
CA PRO A 194 34.21 29.01 -14.87
C PRO A 194 34.03 28.00 -16.00
N ARG A 195 34.83 26.94 -15.95
CA ARG A 195 34.74 25.77 -16.86
C ARG A 195 34.26 24.53 -16.12
N GLU A 196 33.95 24.66 -14.84
CA GLU A 196 33.34 23.63 -14.02
C GLU A 196 31.85 23.52 -14.29
N PHE A 197 31.34 22.31 -14.12
CA PHE A 197 29.94 21.98 -14.08
C PHE A 197 29.78 20.83 -13.08
N GLU A 198 28.55 20.47 -12.74
CA GLU A 198 28.24 19.29 -11.94
C GLU A 198 27.47 18.27 -12.78
N TYR A 199 27.77 17.01 -12.53
CA TYR A 199 26.93 15.92 -13.01
C TYR A 199 25.63 15.88 -12.21
N GLY A 200 24.55 15.43 -12.85
CA GLY A 200 23.32 15.13 -12.12
C GLY A 200 23.54 14.00 -11.12
N GLU A 201 22.86 14.07 -9.98
CA GLU A 201 22.90 12.98 -9.01
C GLU A 201 22.19 11.74 -9.60
N PRO A 202 22.65 10.52 -9.29
CA PRO A 202 21.90 9.32 -9.62
C PRO A 202 20.60 9.27 -8.81
N GLY A 203 19.55 8.73 -9.44
CA GLY A 203 18.31 8.42 -8.73
C GLY A 203 18.50 7.29 -7.71
N GLU A 204 17.61 7.24 -6.72
CA GLU A 204 17.58 6.12 -5.78
C GLU A 204 17.12 4.82 -6.48
N GLU A 205 17.81 3.74 -6.17
CA GLU A 205 17.49 2.39 -6.61
C GLU A 205 17.33 1.48 -5.39
N LEU A 206 16.19 0.80 -5.29
CA LEU A 206 15.88 -0.08 -4.18
C LEU A 206 14.96 -1.22 -4.58
N ARG A 207 14.97 -2.27 -3.75
CA ARG A 207 13.97 -3.35 -3.81
C ARG A 207 13.02 -3.19 -2.65
N ALA A 208 11.74 -3.29 -2.93
CA ALA A 208 10.70 -3.22 -1.91
C ALA A 208 9.77 -4.42 -2.01
N GLU A 209 9.25 -4.83 -0.86
CA GLU A 209 8.19 -5.81 -0.75
C GLU A 209 6.93 -5.09 -0.31
N LEU A 210 5.89 -5.20 -1.14
CA LEU A 210 4.57 -4.68 -0.82
C LEU A 210 3.73 -5.82 -0.28
N GLU A 211 3.08 -5.60 0.84
CA GLU A 211 2.15 -6.55 1.45
C GLU A 211 0.82 -5.85 1.70
N LEU A 212 -0.24 -6.32 1.05
CA LEU A 212 -1.59 -5.87 1.31
C LEU A 212 -2.07 -6.52 2.60
N LYS A 213 -2.30 -5.72 3.64
CA LYS A 213 -2.80 -6.26 4.90
C LYS A 213 -4.23 -6.82 4.75
N THR A 214 -5.11 -6.20 3.99
CA THR A 214 -6.55 -6.51 4.03
C THR A 214 -6.96 -7.67 3.11
N ILE A 215 -7.52 -8.75 3.68
CA ILE A 215 -8.20 -9.81 2.91
C ILE A 215 -9.61 -9.37 2.49
N ALA A 216 -10.35 -8.71 3.40
CA ALA A 216 -11.71 -8.25 3.16
C ALA A 216 -12.08 -7.02 3.98
N ASP A 217 -13.00 -6.22 3.44
CA ASP A 217 -13.58 -5.06 4.12
C ASP A 217 -14.63 -5.49 5.14
N VAL A 218 -15.32 -6.59 4.87
CA VAL A 218 -16.40 -7.16 5.67
C VAL A 218 -16.09 -8.61 6.03
N GLY A 219 -16.17 -8.92 7.33
CA GLY A 219 -16.00 -10.27 7.84
C GLY A 219 -17.33 -10.90 8.20
N LEU A 220 -17.63 -12.06 7.63
CA LEU A 220 -18.87 -12.79 7.90
C LEU A 220 -18.63 -13.88 8.95
N VAL A 221 -19.36 -13.78 10.07
CA VAL A 221 -19.20 -14.64 11.24
C VAL A 221 -20.54 -15.29 11.56
N GLY A 222 -20.55 -16.61 11.80
CA GLY A 222 -21.76 -17.35 12.10
C GLY A 222 -21.49 -18.85 12.18
N PHE A 223 -22.46 -19.59 12.75
CA PHE A 223 -22.39 -21.04 12.89
C PHE A 223 -22.23 -21.78 11.56
N PRO A 224 -21.66 -23.01 11.58
CA PRO A 224 -21.82 -23.92 10.46
C PRO A 224 -23.32 -24.01 10.12
N ASN A 225 -23.66 -24.11 8.84
CA ASN A 225 -25.04 -24.16 8.36
C ASN A 225 -25.90 -22.90 8.59
N ALA A 226 -25.35 -21.81 9.12
CA ALA A 226 -26.06 -20.51 9.17
C ALA A 226 -26.33 -19.91 7.78
N GLY A 227 -25.72 -20.48 6.73
CA GLY A 227 -25.90 -20.06 5.33
C GLY A 227 -24.84 -19.07 4.86
N LYS A 228 -23.64 -19.06 5.46
CA LYS A 228 -22.53 -18.14 5.15
C LYS A 228 -22.11 -18.17 3.68
N SER A 229 -21.72 -19.35 3.19
CA SER A 229 -21.31 -19.54 1.79
C SER A 229 -22.45 -19.24 0.81
N THR A 230 -23.68 -19.63 1.15
CA THR A 230 -24.90 -19.33 0.37
C THR A 230 -25.16 -17.84 0.28
N LEU A 231 -24.96 -17.11 1.38
CA LEU A 231 -25.13 -15.66 1.39
C LEU A 231 -24.09 -14.99 0.50
N ILE A 232 -22.80 -15.36 0.64
CA ILE A 232 -21.73 -14.81 -0.20
C ILE A 232 -22.03 -15.06 -1.68
N SER A 233 -22.35 -16.30 -2.07
CA SER A 233 -22.62 -16.62 -3.48
C SER A 233 -23.81 -15.86 -4.09
N LYS A 234 -24.78 -15.45 -3.27
CA LYS A 234 -25.97 -14.72 -3.72
C LYS A 234 -25.78 -13.21 -3.76
N ILE A 235 -25.00 -12.65 -2.84
CA ILE A 235 -24.76 -11.21 -2.81
C ILE A 235 -23.66 -10.80 -3.81
N THR A 236 -22.78 -11.71 -4.21
CA THR A 236 -21.69 -11.42 -5.12
C THR A 236 -22.00 -11.86 -6.54
N HIS A 237 -21.80 -10.95 -7.50
CA HIS A 237 -22.03 -11.22 -8.94
C HIS A 237 -21.02 -12.19 -9.55
N ALA A 238 -19.89 -12.41 -8.88
CA ALA A 238 -18.89 -13.40 -9.24
C ALA A 238 -19.04 -14.65 -8.37
N HIS A 239 -18.79 -15.83 -8.94
CA HIS A 239 -18.65 -17.05 -8.15
C HIS A 239 -17.60 -16.83 -7.05
N PRO A 240 -17.92 -17.18 -5.78
CA PRO A 240 -16.95 -17.08 -4.69
C PRO A 240 -15.66 -17.79 -5.09
N LYS A 241 -14.55 -17.05 -5.11
CA LYS A 241 -13.26 -17.64 -5.43
C LYS A 241 -12.69 -18.18 -4.13
N ILE A 242 -12.41 -19.48 -4.11
CA ILE A 242 -11.58 -20.08 -3.05
C ILE A 242 -10.18 -19.54 -3.26
N ALA A 243 -9.75 -18.64 -2.39
CA ALA A 243 -8.44 -18.03 -2.48
C ALA A 243 -7.50 -18.73 -1.48
N PRO A 244 -6.46 -19.44 -1.96
CA PRO A 244 -5.43 -19.99 -1.09
C PRO A 244 -4.54 -18.83 -0.61
N TYR A 245 -4.71 -18.40 0.64
CA TYR A 245 -3.84 -17.40 1.26
C TYR A 245 -2.65 -18.09 1.94
N PRO A 246 -1.43 -17.52 1.89
CA PRO A 246 -0.21 -18.22 2.30
C PRO A 246 -0.11 -18.59 3.79
N PHE A 247 -1.13 -18.31 4.61
CA PHE A 247 -1.12 -18.51 6.05
C PHE A 247 -2.45 -19.06 6.61
N THR A 248 -3.34 -19.55 5.73
CA THR A 248 -4.63 -20.13 6.14
C THR A 248 -4.64 -21.64 5.93
N THR A 249 -5.00 -22.43 6.94
CA THR A 249 -5.26 -23.89 6.76
C THR A 249 -6.58 -24.17 6.06
N LEU A 250 -7.50 -23.22 6.07
CA LEU A 250 -8.77 -23.28 5.36
C LEU A 250 -8.85 -22.05 4.46
N SER A 251 -8.84 -22.26 3.15
CA SER A 251 -9.04 -21.19 2.16
C SER A 251 -10.41 -20.55 2.38
N PRO A 252 -10.49 -19.28 2.82
CA PRO A 252 -11.76 -18.61 3.06
C PRO A 252 -12.48 -18.35 1.73
N ASN A 253 -13.81 -18.39 1.78
CA ASN A 253 -14.64 -17.98 0.65
C ASN A 253 -14.69 -16.45 0.62
N VAL A 254 -14.07 -15.85 -0.40
CA VAL A 254 -14.08 -14.41 -0.60
C VAL A 254 -14.94 -14.08 -1.80
N GLY A 255 -15.80 -13.08 -1.64
CA GLY A 255 -16.66 -12.56 -2.68
C GLY A 255 -16.56 -11.03 -2.77
N ILE A 256 -16.89 -10.50 -3.94
CA ILE A 256 -16.87 -9.06 -4.22
C ILE A 256 -18.31 -8.59 -4.43
N LEU A 257 -18.74 -7.63 -3.61
CA LEU A 257 -19.95 -6.85 -3.82
C LEU A 257 -19.63 -5.71 -4.78
N THR A 258 -20.39 -5.60 -5.86
CA THR A 258 -20.31 -4.49 -6.81
C THR A 258 -21.59 -3.67 -6.70
N TYR A 259 -21.46 -2.36 -6.54
CA TYR A 259 -22.57 -1.41 -6.52
C TYR A 259 -22.73 -0.71 -7.88
N GLU A 260 -23.85 -0.03 -8.10
CA GLU A 260 -24.17 0.65 -9.37
C GLU A 260 -23.17 1.77 -9.73
N ASP A 261 -22.56 2.39 -8.73
CA ASP A 261 -21.51 3.40 -8.87
C ASP A 261 -20.12 2.77 -9.03
N PHE A 262 -20.03 1.49 -9.36
CA PHE A 262 -18.81 0.71 -9.53
C PHE A 262 -17.95 0.53 -8.26
N THR A 263 -18.41 1.03 -7.11
CA THR A 263 -17.77 0.77 -5.81
C THR A 263 -17.72 -0.74 -5.57
N ARG A 264 -16.57 -1.24 -5.11
CA ARG A 264 -16.34 -2.66 -4.81
C ARG A 264 -16.05 -2.86 -3.33
N ILE A 265 -16.77 -3.77 -2.68
CA ILE A 265 -16.56 -4.14 -1.27
C ILE A 265 -16.27 -5.64 -1.20
N ARG A 266 -15.17 -6.02 -0.53
CA ARG A 266 -14.80 -7.42 -0.34
C ARG A 266 -15.47 -7.97 0.91
N VAL A 267 -16.10 -9.13 0.77
CA VAL A 267 -16.71 -9.88 1.87
C VAL A 267 -16.02 -11.22 1.95
N ALA A 268 -15.47 -11.56 3.12
CA ALA A 268 -14.90 -12.87 3.36
C ALA A 268 -15.71 -13.62 4.41
N ASP A 269 -15.94 -14.91 4.17
CA ASP A 269 -16.29 -15.83 5.24
C ASP A 269 -15.11 -15.95 6.20
N ILE A 270 -15.40 -15.90 7.50
CA ILE A 270 -14.43 -16.17 8.54
C ILE A 270 -14.63 -17.64 8.99
N PRO A 271 -13.93 -18.63 8.40
CA PRO A 271 -13.92 -20.00 8.91
C PRO A 271 -13.28 -20.09 10.30
N GLY A 272 -13.74 -21.00 11.16
CA GLY A 272 -12.96 -21.42 12.33
C GLY A 272 -13.09 -20.60 13.63
N LEU A 273 -14.16 -19.83 13.84
CA LEU A 273 -14.47 -19.33 15.19
C LEU A 273 -15.15 -20.38 16.10
N ILE A 274 -15.46 -21.57 15.57
CA ILE A 274 -16.36 -22.52 16.23
C ILE A 274 -15.78 -23.92 16.12
N GLU A 275 -15.63 -24.54 17.30
CA GLU A 275 -14.95 -25.81 17.61
C GLU A 275 -13.41 -25.82 17.41
N GLY A 276 -12.68 -25.78 18.54
CA GLY A 276 -11.27 -26.21 18.61
C GLY A 276 -10.18 -25.17 18.30
N ALA A 277 -10.49 -23.98 17.77
CA ALA A 277 -9.47 -22.99 17.39
C ALA A 277 -8.69 -22.35 18.56
N HIS A 278 -9.24 -22.38 19.78
CA HIS A 278 -8.53 -21.93 20.98
C HIS A 278 -7.46 -22.92 21.48
N ALA A 279 -7.47 -24.18 21.00
CA ALA A 279 -6.52 -25.22 21.41
C ALA A 279 -5.25 -25.23 20.54
N GLY A 280 -4.47 -24.14 20.61
CA GLY A 280 -3.00 -24.21 20.63
C GLY A 280 -2.23 -24.83 19.46
N LYS A 281 -2.72 -24.84 18.21
CA LYS A 281 -1.93 -25.29 17.05
C LYS A 281 -1.74 -24.19 16.01
N GLY A 282 -0.89 -23.19 16.27
CA GLY A 282 -0.20 -22.31 15.27
C GLY A 282 -0.98 -21.60 14.14
N LEU A 283 -2.28 -21.87 13.96
CA LEU A 283 -3.09 -21.60 12.78
C LEU A 283 -4.12 -20.49 13.03
N GLY A 284 -4.44 -20.25 14.30
CA GLY A 284 -5.37 -19.19 14.70
C GLY A 284 -4.76 -17.80 14.50
N HIS A 285 -3.52 -17.56 14.91
CA HIS A 285 -2.99 -16.20 15.00
C HIS A 285 -2.91 -15.47 13.63
N ASP A 286 -2.58 -16.20 12.55
CA ASP A 286 -2.43 -15.61 11.22
C ASP A 286 -3.77 -15.40 10.53
N PHE A 287 -4.67 -16.39 10.59
CA PHE A 287 -6.02 -16.25 10.08
C PHE A 287 -6.80 -15.13 10.80
N LEU A 288 -6.64 -15.01 12.11
CA LEU A 288 -7.40 -14.08 12.93
C LEU A 288 -6.90 -12.63 12.81
N ARG A 289 -5.64 -12.41 12.40
CA ARG A 289 -5.18 -11.10 11.90
C ARG A 289 -6.02 -10.57 10.73
N HIS A 290 -6.70 -11.44 9.98
CA HIS A 290 -7.57 -11.01 8.87
C HIS A 290 -8.95 -10.52 9.35
N ILE A 291 -9.49 -11.07 10.43
CA ILE A 291 -10.69 -10.51 11.11
C ILE A 291 -10.39 -9.13 11.67
N GLU A 292 -9.18 -8.93 12.21
CA GLU A 292 -8.72 -7.63 12.71
C GLU A 292 -8.71 -6.54 11.63
N ARG A 293 -8.69 -6.91 10.35
CA ARG A 293 -8.62 -5.98 9.23
C ARG A 293 -9.98 -5.71 8.55
N CYS A 294 -11.01 -6.48 8.91
CA CYS A 294 -12.38 -6.18 8.52
C CYS A 294 -12.85 -4.90 9.23
N ARG A 295 -13.36 -3.93 8.47
CA ARG A 295 -13.92 -2.67 9.00
C ARG A 295 -15.32 -2.91 9.61
N LEU A 296 -16.02 -3.93 9.12
CA LEU A 296 -17.37 -4.31 9.53
C LEU A 296 -17.45 -5.82 9.78
N LEU A 297 -18.19 -6.22 10.82
CA LEU A 297 -18.56 -7.62 11.04
C LEU A 297 -20.05 -7.87 10.77
N LEU A 298 -20.35 -8.92 10.01
CA LEU A 298 -21.71 -9.43 9.82
C LEU A 298 -21.90 -10.68 10.66
N LEU A 299 -22.76 -10.59 11.67
CA LEU A 299 -23.14 -11.72 12.50
C LEU A 299 -24.34 -12.42 11.87
N LEU A 300 -24.09 -13.51 11.14
CA LEU A 300 -25.11 -14.32 10.49
C LEU A 300 -25.68 -15.35 11.48
N LEU A 301 -26.97 -15.23 11.75
CA LEU A 301 -27.70 -16.11 12.67
C LEU A 301 -28.78 -16.88 11.92
N ASP A 302 -28.87 -18.18 12.17
CA ASP A 302 -30.02 -18.97 11.74
C ASP A 302 -31.20 -18.72 12.68
N MET A 303 -32.25 -18.06 12.19
CA MET A 303 -33.45 -17.81 12.99
C MET A 303 -34.41 -19.01 13.05
N ALA A 304 -34.33 -19.94 12.10
CA ALA A 304 -35.15 -21.14 12.12
C ALA A 304 -34.72 -22.13 13.20
N GLY A 305 -33.44 -22.11 13.57
CA GLY A 305 -32.86 -23.00 14.56
C GLY A 305 -32.79 -24.44 14.05
N THR A 306 -32.31 -24.64 12.82
CA THR A 306 -32.35 -25.96 12.15
C THR A 306 -31.60 -27.04 12.91
N ASP A 307 -30.60 -26.66 13.69
CA ASP A 307 -29.77 -27.58 14.48
C ASP A 307 -30.31 -27.78 15.91
N GLY A 308 -31.56 -27.39 16.17
CA GLY A 308 -32.20 -27.48 17.49
C GLY A 308 -31.70 -26.43 18.51
N ARG A 309 -30.85 -25.50 18.07
CA ARG A 309 -30.30 -24.41 18.88
C ARG A 309 -31.21 -23.18 18.84
N LYS A 310 -31.23 -22.42 19.94
CA LYS A 310 -31.97 -21.16 20.01
C LYS A 310 -31.10 -20.04 19.44
N PRO A 311 -31.62 -19.17 18.56
CA PRO A 311 -30.80 -18.13 17.92
C PRO A 311 -30.17 -17.12 18.89
N TRP A 312 -30.78 -16.94 20.07
CA TRP A 312 -30.21 -16.09 21.13
C TRP A 312 -28.95 -16.70 21.74
N ASP A 313 -28.97 -18.01 21.95
CA ASP A 313 -27.87 -18.72 22.60
C ASP A 313 -26.68 -18.78 21.63
N ASP A 314 -26.95 -18.97 20.33
CA ASP A 314 -25.96 -18.84 19.25
C ASP A 314 -25.32 -17.45 19.23
N TYR A 315 -26.13 -16.38 19.34
CA TYR A 315 -25.61 -15.02 19.38
C TYR A 315 -24.70 -14.77 20.60
N GLU A 316 -25.13 -15.19 21.80
CA GLU A 316 -24.32 -15.05 23.01
C GLU A 316 -23.02 -15.85 22.93
N GLN A 317 -23.07 -17.05 22.35
CA GLN A 317 -21.88 -17.88 22.14
C GLN A 317 -20.90 -17.22 21.16
N LEU A 318 -21.37 -16.73 20.00
CA LEU A 318 -20.52 -16.01 19.05
C LEU A 318 -19.87 -14.78 19.69
N LEU A 319 -20.61 -14.02 20.50
CA LEU A 319 -20.04 -12.88 21.22
C LEU A 319 -19.00 -13.29 22.26
N LYS A 320 -19.24 -14.39 22.97
CA LYS A 320 -18.29 -14.95 23.95
C LYS A 320 -17.00 -15.40 23.27
N GLU A 321 -17.10 -16.08 22.12
CA GLU A 321 -15.96 -16.51 21.32
C GLU A 321 -15.15 -15.30 20.81
N LEU A 322 -15.83 -14.31 20.23
CA LEU A 322 -15.17 -13.05 19.81
C LEU A 322 -14.47 -12.34 20.99
N ARG A 323 -15.08 -12.37 22.18
CA ARG A 323 -14.51 -11.78 23.40
C ARG A 323 -13.29 -12.54 23.92
N LEU A 324 -13.36 -13.86 23.95
CA LEU A 324 -12.27 -14.73 24.40
C LEU A 324 -11.06 -14.63 23.49
N TYR A 325 -11.27 -14.26 22.22
CA TYR A 325 -10.18 -14.05 21.29
C TYR A 325 -9.46 -12.70 21.52
N LYS A 326 -10.17 -11.56 21.48
CA LYS A 326 -9.59 -10.24 21.77
C LYS A 326 -10.67 -9.20 22.09
N LEU A 327 -10.46 -8.41 23.13
CA LEU A 327 -11.42 -7.40 23.60
C LEU A 327 -11.74 -6.33 22.54
N ASP A 328 -10.76 -5.94 21.71
CA ASP A 328 -10.91 -4.86 20.74
C ASP A 328 -11.85 -5.18 19.58
N ILE A 329 -12.06 -6.45 19.25
CA ILE A 329 -12.95 -6.86 18.15
C ILE A 329 -14.40 -6.54 18.48
N LEU A 330 -14.77 -6.54 19.77
CA LEU A 330 -16.10 -6.11 20.20
C LEU A 330 -16.32 -4.61 19.97
N ASN A 331 -15.28 -3.79 19.86
CA ASN A 331 -15.46 -2.37 19.59
C ASN A 331 -15.79 -2.08 18.12
N LYS A 332 -15.69 -3.09 17.23
CA LYS A 332 -15.97 -2.92 15.81
C LYS A 332 -17.46 -2.73 15.52
N PRO A 333 -17.79 -1.93 14.49
CA PRO A 333 -19.13 -1.90 13.91
C PRO A 333 -19.57 -3.32 13.54
N ARG A 334 -20.83 -3.64 13.87
CA ARG A 334 -21.40 -4.96 13.60
C ARG A 334 -22.86 -4.84 13.18
N LEU A 335 -23.27 -5.66 12.21
CA LEU A 335 -24.67 -5.84 11.83
C LEU A 335 -25.11 -7.27 12.15
N ILE A 336 -26.32 -7.41 12.67
CA ILE A 336 -26.92 -8.73 12.91
C ILE A 336 -27.75 -9.07 11.68
N VAL A 337 -27.46 -10.21 11.08
CA VAL A 337 -28.15 -10.72 9.89
C VAL A 337 -28.94 -11.96 10.30
N ALA A 338 -30.27 -11.80 10.38
CA ALA A 338 -31.23 -12.85 10.68
C ALA A 338 -31.56 -13.61 9.38
N ASN A 339 -30.99 -14.80 9.22
CA ASN A 339 -31.12 -15.63 8.03
C ASN A 339 -32.17 -16.75 8.21
N LYS A 340 -32.52 -17.41 7.10
CA LYS A 340 -33.55 -18.46 7.00
C LYS A 340 -34.97 -18.00 7.39
N MET A 341 -35.29 -16.74 7.08
CA MET A 341 -36.61 -16.15 7.37
C MET A 341 -37.76 -16.73 6.53
N ASP A 342 -37.45 -17.53 5.52
CA ASP A 342 -38.38 -18.35 4.72
C ASP A 342 -39.04 -19.45 5.57
N LEU A 343 -38.40 -19.91 6.63
CA LEU A 343 -38.94 -20.98 7.47
C LEU A 343 -39.96 -20.46 8.51
N PRO A 344 -41.08 -21.17 8.74
CA PRO A 344 -42.14 -20.71 9.66
C PRO A 344 -41.68 -20.45 11.10
N ALA A 345 -40.73 -21.26 11.60
CA ALA A 345 -40.18 -21.12 12.95
C ALA A 345 -39.40 -19.80 13.15
N ALA A 346 -38.83 -19.25 12.07
CA ALA A 346 -37.96 -18.08 12.12
C ALA A 346 -38.69 -16.83 12.62
N LYS A 347 -39.94 -16.60 12.22
CA LYS A 347 -40.72 -15.41 12.64
C LYS A 347 -40.91 -15.36 14.16
N LYS A 348 -41.25 -16.50 14.79
CA LYS A 348 -41.46 -16.60 16.24
C LYS A 348 -40.15 -16.42 17.00
N ASN A 349 -39.08 -17.03 16.51
CA ASN A 349 -37.75 -16.92 17.09
C ASN A 349 -37.19 -15.50 16.98
N LEU A 350 -37.38 -14.83 15.84
CA LEU A 350 -36.96 -13.45 15.63
C LEU A 350 -37.65 -12.49 16.61
N ALA A 351 -38.97 -12.63 16.82
CA ALA A 351 -39.69 -11.80 17.80
C ALA A 351 -39.11 -11.98 19.22
N THR A 352 -38.79 -13.22 19.57
CA THR A 352 -38.14 -13.54 20.85
C THR A 352 -36.73 -12.96 20.93
N PHE A 353 -35.97 -13.03 19.83
CA PHE A 353 -34.62 -12.48 19.71
C PHE A 353 -34.62 -10.96 19.87
N LYS A 354 -35.47 -10.23 19.13
CA LYS A 354 -35.60 -8.77 19.21
C LYS A 354 -35.96 -8.30 20.62
N ARG A 355 -36.86 -9.02 21.32
CA ARG A 355 -37.23 -8.73 22.71
C ARG A 355 -36.04 -8.90 23.66
N LYS A 356 -35.25 -9.96 23.52
CA LYS A 356 -34.05 -10.19 24.34
C LYS A 356 -32.94 -9.17 24.02
N ALA A 357 -32.69 -8.90 22.74
CA ALA A 357 -31.73 -7.90 22.27
C ALA A 357 -32.02 -6.50 22.81
N GLY A 358 -33.30 -6.09 22.79
CA GLY A 358 -33.75 -4.82 23.35
C GLY A 358 -33.44 -4.70 24.84
N ARG A 359 -33.71 -5.76 25.63
CA ARG A 359 -33.40 -5.81 27.07
C ARG A 359 -31.89 -5.78 27.36
N ALA A 360 -31.08 -6.49 26.59
CA ALA A 360 -29.62 -6.47 26.74
C ALA A 360 -29.04 -5.07 26.45
N SER A 361 -29.62 -4.34 25.49
CA SER A 361 -29.20 -2.97 25.15
C SER A 361 -29.61 -1.91 26.18
N SER A 362 -30.71 -2.13 26.92
CA SER A 362 -31.14 -1.20 27.99
C SER A 362 -30.33 -1.39 29.27
N LEU A 363 -29.91 -2.61 29.58
CA LEU A 363 -29.05 -2.93 30.74
C LEU A 363 -27.65 -2.31 30.60
N SER A 364 -27.05 -2.34 29.40
CA SER A 364 -25.70 -1.77 29.18
C SER A 364 -25.65 -0.23 29.26
N LYS A 365 -26.77 0.47 29.00
CA LYS A 365 -26.88 1.92 29.16
C LYS A 365 -26.78 2.38 30.61
N SER A 366 -27.06 1.52 31.58
CA SER A 366 -27.02 1.86 33.01
C SER A 366 -25.62 1.81 33.63
N SER A 367 -24.62 1.23 32.96
CA SER A 367 -23.34 0.86 33.59
C SER A 367 -22.06 1.46 33.00
N SER A 368 -22.10 2.33 31.98
CA SER A 368 -20.87 2.88 31.38
C SER A 368 -20.64 4.37 31.69
N LYS A 369 -19.75 4.61 32.66
CA LYS A 369 -18.94 5.83 32.75
C LYS A 369 -18.07 5.95 31.49
N LYS A 370 -17.98 7.18 30.98
CA LYS A 370 -17.15 7.71 29.89
C LYS A 370 -15.99 6.78 29.44
N GLY A 371 -16.06 6.24 28.22
CA GLY A 371 -14.88 5.71 27.51
C GLY A 371 -15.12 4.56 26.53
N ALA A 372 -16.15 3.72 26.72
CA ALA A 372 -16.44 2.61 25.81
C ALA A 372 -17.49 3.02 24.76
N GLY A 373 -17.21 2.72 23.48
CA GLY A 373 -18.03 3.13 22.33
C GLY A 373 -19.53 2.89 22.55
N ARG A 374 -20.35 3.88 22.15
CA ARG A 374 -21.82 3.81 22.17
C ARG A 374 -22.29 2.46 21.61
N MET A 375 -22.81 1.57 22.47
CA MET A 375 -23.61 0.42 22.03
C MET A 375 -24.90 0.96 21.39
N THR A 376 -24.84 1.25 20.09
CA THR A 376 -26.04 1.43 19.26
C THR A 376 -26.80 0.12 19.25
N VAL A 377 -28.13 0.19 19.39
CA VAL A 377 -29.02 -0.97 19.26
C VAL A 377 -28.63 -1.72 17.98
N PRO A 378 -28.28 -3.02 18.03
CA PRO A 378 -27.83 -3.69 16.83
C PRO A 378 -29.01 -3.76 15.85
N THR A 379 -28.85 -3.11 14.70
CA THR A 379 -29.80 -3.20 13.59
C THR A 379 -29.84 -4.66 13.13
N VAL A 380 -31.00 -5.29 13.31
CA VAL A 380 -31.24 -6.66 12.85
C VAL A 380 -31.82 -6.59 11.45
N LEU A 381 -31.12 -7.15 10.48
CA LEU A 381 -31.54 -7.23 9.08
C LEU A 381 -32.08 -8.63 8.80
N GLU A 382 -33.30 -8.69 8.31
CA GLU A 382 -34.00 -9.93 7.99
C GLU A 382 -33.73 -10.31 6.54
N ILE A 383 -33.22 -11.52 6.33
CA ILE A 383 -32.93 -12.03 4.99
C ILE A 383 -33.35 -13.50 4.84
N SER A 384 -33.55 -13.92 3.59
CA SER A 384 -33.42 -15.31 3.19
C SER A 384 -32.35 -15.39 2.12
N ALA A 385 -31.18 -15.93 2.46
CA ALA A 385 -30.13 -16.15 1.48
C ALA A 385 -30.58 -17.11 0.37
N LEU A 386 -31.45 -18.07 0.68
CA LEU A 386 -31.94 -19.05 -0.29
C LEU A 386 -32.88 -18.39 -1.33
N GLU A 387 -33.88 -17.66 -0.87
CA GLU A 387 -34.88 -17.01 -1.72
C GLU A 387 -34.40 -15.66 -2.29
N GLY A 388 -33.30 -15.11 -1.78
CA GLY A 388 -32.78 -13.80 -2.19
C GLY A 388 -33.52 -12.60 -1.58
N VAL A 389 -34.44 -12.84 -0.65
CA VAL A 389 -35.22 -11.80 0.00
C VAL A 389 -34.35 -11.00 0.98
N GLY A 390 -34.42 -9.67 0.92
CA GLY A 390 -33.72 -8.76 1.84
C GLY A 390 -32.25 -8.50 1.51
N LEU A 391 -31.69 -9.11 0.47
CA LEU A 391 -30.27 -8.97 0.10
C LEU A 391 -29.89 -7.55 -0.34
N GLU A 392 -30.74 -6.86 -1.10
CA GLU A 392 -30.47 -5.47 -1.51
C GLU A 392 -30.44 -4.50 -0.32
N LYS A 393 -31.34 -4.70 0.65
CA LYS A 393 -31.31 -3.94 1.92
C LYS A 393 -30.03 -4.22 2.70
N LEU A 394 -29.55 -5.47 2.69
CA LEU A 394 -28.28 -5.85 3.31
C LEU A 394 -27.08 -5.17 2.63
N LYS A 395 -27.01 -5.18 1.29
CA LYS A 395 -25.96 -4.49 0.53
C LYS A 395 -25.93 -3.00 0.87
N LEU A 396 -27.08 -2.33 0.85
CA LEU A 396 -27.16 -0.91 1.19
C LEU A 396 -26.72 -0.63 2.64
N ALA A 397 -27.09 -1.49 3.58
CA ALA A 397 -26.70 -1.37 4.98
C ALA A 397 -25.18 -1.58 5.18
N ILE A 398 -24.59 -2.54 4.47
CA ILE A 398 -23.13 -2.76 4.46
C ILE A 398 -22.41 -1.50 3.97
N ARG A 399 -22.85 -0.95 2.83
CA ARG A 399 -22.27 0.28 2.27
C ARG A 399 -22.35 1.43 3.26
N LYS A 400 -23.53 1.67 3.85
CA LYS A 400 -23.73 2.74 4.83
C LYS A 400 -22.89 2.58 6.09
N ALA A 401 -22.59 1.34 6.50
CA ALA A 401 -21.77 1.08 7.67
C ALA A 401 -20.25 1.18 7.40
N LEU A 402 -19.84 1.22 6.12
CA LEU A 402 -18.44 1.36 5.69
C LEU A 402 -18.08 2.78 5.21
N GLN A 403 -19.08 3.63 4.98
CA GLN A 403 -18.94 5.08 4.81
C GLN A 403 -18.82 5.74 6.18
#